data_AF-A0A2U3KHI0-F1
#
_entry.id   AF-A0A2U3KHI0-F1
#
_cell.length_a   1.000
_cell.length_b   1.000
_cell.length_c   1.000
_cell.angle_alpha   90.00
_cell.angle_beta   90.00
_cell.angle_gamma   90.00
#
_symmetry.space_group_name_H-M   'P 1'
#
loop_
_entity.id
_entity.type
_entity.pdbx_description
1 polymer ?
#
loop_
_entity_poly.entity_id
_entity_poly.type
_entity_poly.pdbx_seq_one_letter_code
_entity_poly.pdbx_strand_id
1 'polypeptide(L)'
;MALTGDPLVAYPGTLTGSIGVVFGKPNLHGLYDKLGITKDGIERGKHAAIDSDYTSLTTDEREKLREGIDESYQDFVTKVADARHRKFGEIEPLAQGRVWLGSQAKANGLVDELGGLDTAIDLVKQKAKIPAGEQVSLVTYPPRRSVLDILMKRSQEDDLMESRIARVLGRVPVHAWMKGGFLRMMPYWVEVR
;
A
#
# COMPACT_ATOMS: atom_id res chain seq x y z
N MET A 1 -2.16 -8.32 -7.71
CA MET A 1 -3.57 -7.96 -7.47
C MET A 1 -4.43 -8.12 -8.71
N ALA A 2 -4.05 -7.57 -9.88
CA ALA A 2 -4.86 -7.76 -11.10
C ALA A 2 -5.02 -9.24 -11.51
N LEU A 3 -4.04 -10.10 -11.23
CA LEU A 3 -4.03 -11.53 -11.61
C LEU A 3 -5.27 -12.35 -11.21
N THR A 4 -6.01 -11.93 -10.18
CA THR A 4 -7.22 -12.64 -9.73
C THR A 4 -8.48 -12.20 -10.47
N GLY A 5 -8.40 -11.16 -11.30
CA GLY A 5 -9.50 -10.64 -12.09
C GLY A 5 -9.53 -11.24 -13.50
N ASP A 6 -10.74 -11.47 -14.00
CA ASP A 6 -10.96 -11.96 -15.36
C ASP A 6 -12.30 -11.42 -15.91
N PRO A 7 -12.31 -10.62 -16.98
CA PRO A 7 -11.16 -10.21 -17.80
C PRO A 7 -10.41 -8.99 -17.25
N LEU A 8 -9.14 -8.83 -17.66
CA LEU A 8 -8.34 -7.63 -17.43
C LEU A 8 -8.55 -6.61 -18.54
N VAL A 9 -8.98 -5.42 -18.15
CA VAL A 9 -9.19 -4.29 -19.03
C VAL A 9 -8.21 -3.18 -18.69
N ALA A 10 -7.57 -2.58 -19.70
CA ALA A 10 -6.72 -1.42 -19.52
C ALA A 10 -6.96 -0.38 -20.62
N TYR A 11 -6.77 0.90 -20.31
CA TYR A 11 -6.72 1.91 -21.36
C TYR A 11 -5.45 1.72 -22.20
N PRO A 12 -5.44 2.13 -23.49
CA PRO A 12 -4.26 2.04 -24.33
C PRO A 12 -3.02 2.70 -23.71
N GLY A 13 -3.21 3.81 -22.99
CA GLY A 13 -2.15 4.56 -22.30
C GLY A 13 -1.88 4.15 -20.84
N THR A 14 -2.54 3.12 -20.31
CA THR A 14 -2.27 2.63 -18.95
C THR A 14 -0.83 2.14 -18.86
N LEU A 15 -0.08 2.58 -17.84
CA LEU A 15 1.21 1.98 -17.49
C LEU A 15 0.95 0.75 -16.62
N THR A 16 1.39 -0.41 -17.08
CA THR A 16 1.23 -1.70 -16.40
C THR A 16 2.48 -2.56 -16.60
N GLY A 17 2.43 -3.84 -16.25
CA GLY A 17 3.60 -4.72 -16.22
C GLY A 17 4.35 -4.59 -14.92
N SER A 18 5.63 -4.21 -15.00
CA SER A 18 6.54 -4.18 -13.84
C SER A 18 6.56 -5.51 -13.08
N ILE A 19 6.54 -6.61 -13.83
CA ILE A 19 6.63 -7.97 -13.27
C ILE A 19 8.09 -8.19 -12.90
N GLY A 20 8.43 -7.86 -11.65
CA GLY A 20 9.79 -7.87 -11.14
C GLY A 20 9.80 -7.68 -9.62
N VAL A 21 10.92 -7.99 -8.99
CA VAL A 21 11.12 -7.86 -7.55
C VAL A 21 12.40 -7.07 -7.33
N VAL A 22 12.35 -6.10 -6.42
CA VAL A 22 13.51 -5.30 -6.04
C VAL A 22 13.56 -5.21 -4.52
N PHE A 23 14.77 -5.26 -3.99
CA PHE A 23 15.06 -4.97 -2.60
C PHE A 23 16.07 -3.82 -2.53
N GLY A 24 15.87 -2.93 -1.58
CA GLY A 24 16.80 -1.85 -1.29
C GLY A 24 16.64 -1.40 0.14
N LYS A 25 17.77 -1.12 0.78
CA LYS A 25 17.79 -0.47 2.09
C LYS A 25 18.69 0.76 2.05
N PRO A 26 18.33 1.84 2.75
CA PRO A 26 19.21 2.98 2.88
C PRO A 26 20.46 2.59 3.68
N ASN A 27 21.58 3.26 3.40
CA ASN A 27 22.72 3.33 4.30
C ASN A 27 22.88 4.79 4.73
N LEU A 28 22.64 5.05 6.01
CA LEU A 28 22.65 6.35 6.64
C LEU A 28 23.91 6.57 7.49
N HIS A 29 24.90 5.68 7.46
CA HIS A 29 26.15 5.80 8.23
C HIS A 29 26.78 7.19 8.09
N GLY A 30 27.00 7.64 6.85
CA GLY A 30 27.60 8.95 6.60
C GLY A 30 26.73 10.15 7.03
N LEU A 31 25.42 9.96 7.24
CA LEU A 31 24.55 10.97 7.84
C LEU A 31 24.74 10.98 9.36
N TYR A 32 24.77 9.82 10.00
CA TYR A 32 24.99 9.69 11.43
C TYR A 32 26.36 10.25 11.85
N ASP A 33 27.41 9.97 11.07
CA ASP A 33 28.75 10.52 11.29
C ASP A 33 28.73 12.06 11.32
N LYS A 34 28.00 12.70 10.38
CA LYS A 34 27.88 14.16 10.32
C LYS A 34 27.12 14.76 11.51
N LEU A 35 26.20 13.99 12.09
CA LEU A 35 25.41 14.42 13.24
C LEU A 35 26.07 14.04 14.57
N GLY A 36 27.20 13.33 14.55
CA GLY A 36 27.86 12.82 15.76
C GLY A 36 27.04 11.75 16.49
N ILE A 37 26.18 11.02 15.77
CA ILE A 37 25.33 9.96 16.32
C ILE A 37 26.04 8.62 16.13
N THR A 38 26.20 7.86 17.22
CA THR A 38 26.68 6.48 17.18
C THR A 38 25.54 5.51 17.45
N LYS A 39 25.62 4.31 16.87
CA LYS A 39 24.70 3.20 17.13
C LYS A 39 25.49 2.01 17.68
N ASP A 40 25.16 1.60 18.90
CA ASP A 40 25.60 0.33 19.46
C ASP A 40 24.45 -0.68 19.36
N GLY A 41 24.76 -1.88 18.89
CA GLY A 41 23.79 -2.96 18.71
C GLY A 41 24.27 -4.25 19.37
N ILE A 42 23.34 -4.97 20.00
CA ILE A 42 23.58 -6.35 20.48
C ILE A 42 22.66 -7.24 19.67
N GLU A 43 23.25 -8.17 18.93
CA GLU A 43 22.55 -9.01 17.97
C GLU A 43 22.65 -10.49 18.34
N ARG A 44 21.60 -11.25 18.03
CA ARG A 44 21.57 -12.70 18.18
C ARG A 44 21.12 -13.35 16.88
N GLY A 45 22.11 -13.78 16.09
CA GLY A 45 21.90 -14.46 14.80
C GLY A 45 22.76 -13.84 13.70
N LYS A 46 23.23 -14.66 12.74
CA LYS A 46 24.17 -14.25 11.68
C LYS A 46 23.66 -13.07 10.83
N HIS A 47 22.35 -12.96 10.64
CA HIS A 47 21.70 -11.94 9.79
C HIS A 47 20.69 -11.10 10.57
N ALA A 48 20.82 -11.01 11.89
CA ALA A 48 19.82 -10.35 12.75
C ALA A 48 19.68 -8.85 12.45
N ALA A 49 20.73 -8.20 11.93
CA ALA A 49 20.71 -6.80 11.50
C ALA A 49 20.90 -6.60 10.00
N ILE A 50 20.50 -7.56 9.16
CA ILE A 50 20.62 -7.48 7.70
C ILE A 50 19.92 -6.23 7.10
N ASP A 51 18.86 -5.76 7.75
CA ASP A 51 18.09 -4.56 7.38
C ASP A 51 18.56 -3.28 8.08
N SER A 52 19.70 -3.33 8.80
CA SER A 52 20.26 -2.14 9.47
C SER A 52 20.49 -1.01 8.47
N ASP A 53 20.03 0.18 8.82
CA ASP A 53 20.31 1.40 8.08
C ASP A 53 21.72 1.95 8.35
N TYR A 54 22.45 1.37 9.31
CA TYR A 54 23.76 1.84 9.75
C TYR A 54 24.91 1.12 9.03
N THR A 55 24.77 -0.16 8.73
CA THR A 55 25.82 -0.97 8.10
C THR A 55 25.52 -1.26 6.63
N SER A 56 26.55 -1.37 5.80
CA SER A 56 26.38 -1.87 4.41
C SER A 56 26.17 -3.38 4.42
N LEU A 57 25.41 -3.89 3.43
CA LEU A 57 25.28 -5.34 3.23
C LEU A 57 26.65 -5.94 2.90
N THR A 58 27.03 -6.96 3.66
CA THR A 58 28.14 -7.86 3.33
C THR A 58 27.81 -8.69 2.09
N THR A 59 28.82 -9.33 1.48
CA THR A 59 28.60 -10.22 0.32
C THR A 59 27.65 -11.37 0.65
N ASP A 60 27.79 -11.97 1.83
CA ASP A 60 26.97 -13.09 2.29
C ASP A 60 25.50 -12.69 2.51
N GLU A 61 25.27 -11.50 3.10
CA GLU A 61 23.92 -10.93 3.23
C GLU A 61 23.29 -10.56 1.88
N ARG A 62 24.10 -10.06 0.92
CA ARG A 62 23.62 -9.77 -0.45
C ARG A 62 23.14 -11.02 -1.15
N GLU A 63 23.89 -12.11 -1.05
CA GLU A 63 23.48 -13.40 -1.63
C GLU A 63 22.23 -13.93 -0.92
N LYS A 64 22.16 -13.85 0.41
CA LYS A 64 20.95 -14.24 1.16
C LYS A 64 19.70 -13.49 0.71
N LEU A 65 19.81 -12.19 0.47
CA LEU A 65 18.71 -11.37 -0.04
C LEU A 65 18.40 -11.69 -1.51
N ARG A 66 19.42 -11.96 -2.33
CA ARG A 66 19.25 -12.36 -3.73
C ARG A 66 18.48 -13.67 -3.85
N GLU A 67 18.77 -14.67 -3.02
CA GLU A 67 17.98 -15.90 -2.97
C GLU A 67 16.47 -15.63 -2.77
N GLY A 68 16.14 -14.74 -1.82
CA GLY A 68 14.74 -14.36 -1.56
C GLY A 68 14.10 -13.55 -2.69
N ILE A 69 14.88 -12.70 -3.37
CA ILE A 69 14.43 -11.96 -4.57
C ILE A 69 14.13 -12.93 -5.70
N ASP A 70 15.01 -13.90 -5.95
CA ASP A 70 14.87 -14.87 -7.04
C ASP A 70 13.67 -15.79 -6.79
N GLU A 71 13.47 -16.26 -5.55
CA GLU A 71 12.28 -17.04 -5.17
C GLU A 71 10.99 -16.24 -5.37
N SER A 72 10.95 -14.98 -4.90
CA SER A 72 9.80 -14.10 -5.06
C SER A 72 9.51 -13.78 -6.53
N TYR A 73 10.55 -13.60 -7.35
CA TYR A 73 10.43 -13.36 -8.77
C TYR A 73 9.86 -14.58 -9.50
N GLN A 74 10.39 -15.77 -9.20
CA GLN A 74 9.90 -17.02 -9.78
C GLN A 74 8.42 -17.26 -9.44
N ASP A 75 8.03 -17.05 -8.19
CA ASP A 75 6.63 -17.15 -7.76
C ASP A 75 5.74 -16.12 -8.48
N PHE A 76 6.18 -14.86 -8.60
CA PHE A 76 5.41 -13.83 -9.28
C PHE A 76 5.20 -14.15 -10.77
N VAL A 77 6.27 -14.52 -11.49
CA VAL A 77 6.17 -14.87 -12.91
C VAL A 77 5.30 -16.13 -13.10
N THR A 78 5.40 -17.12 -12.22
CA THR A 78 4.55 -18.32 -12.25
C THR A 78 3.08 -17.95 -12.10
N LYS A 79 2.73 -17.12 -11.11
CA LYS A 79 1.36 -16.65 -10.90
C LYS A 79 0.82 -15.87 -12.08
N VAL A 80 1.65 -15.06 -12.74
CA VAL A 80 1.27 -14.36 -13.97
C VAL A 80 0.99 -15.37 -15.08
N ALA A 81 1.87 -16.35 -15.26
CA ALA A 81 1.73 -17.39 -16.26
C ALA A 81 0.44 -18.20 -16.07
N ASP A 82 0.16 -18.64 -14.85
CA ASP A 82 -1.07 -19.36 -14.49
C ASP A 82 -2.32 -18.52 -14.77
N ALA A 83 -2.32 -17.25 -14.34
CA ALA A 83 -3.44 -16.33 -14.53
C ALA A 83 -3.67 -15.95 -15.99
N ARG A 84 -2.65 -16.08 -16.86
CA ARG A 84 -2.76 -15.85 -18.31
C ARG A 84 -2.90 -17.15 -19.10
N HIS A 85 -2.94 -18.30 -18.44
CA HIS A 85 -2.96 -19.62 -19.06
C HIS A 85 -1.80 -19.85 -20.04
N ARG A 86 -0.60 -19.37 -19.68
CA ARG A 86 0.63 -19.49 -20.47
C ARG A 86 1.72 -20.21 -19.67
N LYS A 87 2.77 -20.65 -20.36
CA LYS A 87 3.94 -21.25 -19.70
C LYS A 87 4.84 -20.17 -19.11
N PHE A 88 5.54 -20.49 -18.02
CA PHE A 88 6.53 -19.61 -17.40
C PHE A 88 7.50 -19.00 -18.43
N GLY A 89 8.10 -19.84 -19.29
CA GLY A 89 9.08 -19.39 -20.30
C GLY A 89 8.52 -18.49 -21.40
N GLU A 90 7.20 -18.35 -21.51
CA GLU A 90 6.57 -17.38 -22.39
C GLU A 90 6.34 -16.02 -21.72
N ILE A 91 6.19 -16.01 -20.39
CA ILE A 91 5.98 -14.79 -19.60
C ILE A 91 7.29 -14.18 -19.14
N GLU A 92 8.28 -14.98 -18.75
CA GLU A 92 9.56 -14.50 -18.21
C GLU A 92 10.24 -13.46 -19.14
N PRO A 93 10.31 -13.65 -20.47
CA PRO A 93 10.89 -12.64 -21.37
C PRO A 93 10.10 -11.33 -21.46
N LEU A 94 8.82 -11.36 -21.09
CA LEU A 94 7.93 -10.20 -20.99
C LEU A 94 7.98 -9.54 -19.62
N ALA A 95 8.60 -10.19 -18.64
CA ALA A 95 8.75 -9.75 -17.26
C ALA A 95 10.06 -8.93 -17.08
N GLN A 96 10.89 -9.26 -16.09
CA GLN A 96 12.15 -8.57 -15.78
C GLN A 96 11.99 -7.10 -15.38
N GLY A 97 10.87 -6.77 -14.74
CA GLY A 97 10.58 -5.41 -14.27
C GLY A 97 10.19 -4.41 -15.38
N ARG A 98 9.99 -4.86 -16.62
CA ARG A 98 9.62 -3.97 -17.73
C ARG A 98 8.21 -3.42 -17.58
N VAL A 99 8.06 -2.12 -17.81
CA VAL A 99 6.76 -1.44 -17.89
C VAL A 99 6.25 -1.51 -19.33
N TRP A 100 4.95 -1.78 -19.47
CA TRP A 100 4.25 -1.83 -20.74
C TRP A 100 3.11 -0.80 -20.75
N LEU A 101 2.89 -0.17 -21.91
CA LEU A 101 1.62 0.52 -22.17
C LEU A 101 0.50 -0.52 -22.28
N GLY A 102 -0.74 -0.15 -21.94
CA GLY A 102 -1.89 -1.05 -22.00
C GLY A 102 -2.07 -1.69 -23.39
N SER A 103 -1.83 -0.91 -24.45
CA SER A 103 -1.81 -1.42 -25.83
C SER A 103 -0.75 -2.50 -26.08
N GLN A 104 0.46 -2.30 -25.57
CA GLN A 104 1.55 -3.28 -25.64
C GLN A 104 1.26 -4.49 -24.77
N ALA A 105 0.71 -4.28 -23.57
CA ALA A 105 0.32 -5.34 -22.67
C ALA A 105 -0.76 -6.24 -23.29
N LYS A 106 -1.74 -5.69 -24.01
CA LYS A 106 -2.70 -6.48 -24.78
C LYS A 106 -2.02 -7.27 -25.90
N ALA A 107 -1.14 -6.64 -26.67
CA ALA A 107 -0.38 -7.33 -27.73
C ALA A 107 0.48 -8.49 -27.20
N ASN A 108 1.00 -8.35 -25.98
CA ASN A 108 1.79 -9.36 -25.29
C ASN A 108 0.95 -10.41 -24.52
N GLY A 109 -0.39 -10.30 -24.52
CA GLY A 109 -1.29 -11.20 -23.79
C GLY A 109 -1.26 -11.03 -22.26
N LEU A 110 -0.81 -9.88 -21.77
CA LEU A 110 -0.82 -9.52 -20.33
C LEU A 110 -2.14 -8.85 -19.92
N VAL A 111 -2.88 -8.30 -20.88
CA VAL A 111 -4.20 -7.67 -20.71
C VAL A 111 -5.14 -8.29 -21.74
N ASP A 112 -6.39 -8.53 -21.35
CA ASP A 112 -7.37 -9.20 -22.20
C ASP A 112 -8.03 -8.20 -23.16
N GLU A 113 -8.44 -7.04 -22.66
CA GLU A 113 -9.16 -6.04 -23.43
C GLU A 113 -8.68 -4.60 -23.24
N LEU A 114 -8.86 -3.79 -24.29
CA LEU A 114 -8.61 -2.35 -24.22
C LEU A 114 -9.92 -1.61 -23.99
N GLY A 115 -9.94 -0.75 -22.97
CA GLY A 115 -11.15 -0.02 -22.63
C GLY A 115 -11.12 0.56 -21.23
N GLY A 116 -12.29 1.04 -20.80
CA GLY A 116 -12.50 1.64 -19.51
C GLY A 116 -13.37 0.80 -18.58
N LEU A 117 -13.92 1.47 -17.58
CA LEU A 117 -14.85 0.87 -16.62
C LEU A 117 -16.14 0.40 -17.31
N ASP A 118 -16.62 1.14 -18.30
CA ASP A 118 -17.74 0.78 -19.18
C ASP A 118 -17.50 -0.57 -19.87
N THR A 119 -16.34 -0.74 -20.50
CA THR A 119 -15.95 -2.01 -21.13
C THR A 119 -15.88 -3.14 -20.11
N ALA A 120 -15.33 -2.89 -18.91
CA ALA A 120 -15.28 -3.88 -17.84
C ALA A 120 -16.69 -4.29 -17.36
N ILE A 121 -17.61 -3.33 -17.23
CA ILE A 121 -19.00 -3.60 -16.83
C ILE A 121 -19.70 -4.45 -17.89
N ASP A 122 -19.53 -4.13 -19.18
CA ASP A 122 -20.15 -4.88 -20.26
C ASP A 122 -19.63 -6.32 -20.32
N LEU A 123 -18.33 -6.53 -20.15
CA LEU A 123 -17.72 -7.86 -20.09
C LEU A 123 -18.22 -8.67 -18.88
N VAL A 124 -18.37 -8.04 -17.71
CA VAL A 124 -18.93 -8.68 -16.52
C VAL A 124 -20.41 -9.03 -16.72
N LYS A 125 -21.21 -8.13 -17.31
CA LYS A 125 -22.61 -8.41 -17.66
C LYS A 125 -22.72 -9.61 -18.60
N GLN A 126 -21.87 -9.68 -19.61
CA GLN A 126 -21.81 -10.81 -20.54
C GLN A 126 -21.51 -12.12 -19.81
N LYS A 127 -20.51 -12.14 -18.92
CA LYS A 127 -20.17 -13.31 -18.10
C LYS A 127 -21.30 -13.72 -17.15
N ALA A 128 -21.99 -12.75 -16.56
CA ALA A 128 -23.14 -12.97 -15.69
C ALA A 128 -24.43 -13.31 -16.45
N LYS A 129 -24.41 -13.35 -17.78
CA LYS A 129 -25.58 -13.57 -18.66
C LYS A 129 -26.68 -12.52 -18.48
N ILE A 130 -26.30 -11.29 -18.15
CA ILE A 130 -27.20 -10.14 -18.06
C ILE A 130 -27.31 -9.49 -19.46
N PRO A 131 -28.52 -9.25 -19.99
CA PRO A 131 -28.72 -8.56 -21.27
C PRO A 131 -28.01 -7.21 -21.34
N ALA A 132 -27.43 -6.88 -22.50
CA ALA A 132 -26.72 -5.62 -22.70
C ALA A 132 -27.58 -4.38 -22.41
N GLY A 133 -28.86 -4.41 -22.75
CA GLY A 133 -29.80 -3.31 -22.50
C GLY A 133 -30.31 -3.20 -21.05
N GLU A 134 -30.02 -4.19 -20.19
CA GLU A 134 -30.48 -4.15 -18.80
C GLU A 134 -29.63 -3.18 -17.98
N GLN A 135 -30.30 -2.28 -17.24
CA GLN A 135 -29.62 -1.33 -16.37
C GLN A 135 -29.14 -2.05 -15.10
N VAL A 136 -27.84 -1.94 -14.83
CA VAL A 136 -27.24 -2.47 -13.61
C VAL A 136 -26.90 -1.32 -12.67
N SER A 137 -27.14 -1.51 -11.37
CA SER A 137 -26.75 -0.53 -10.34
C SER A 137 -25.32 -0.81 -9.89
N LEU A 138 -24.44 0.18 -10.02
CA LEU A 138 -23.08 0.11 -9.51
C LEU A 138 -23.05 0.58 -8.06
N VAL A 139 -22.80 -0.34 -7.14
CA VAL A 139 -22.63 -0.02 -5.73
C VAL A 139 -21.15 0.16 -5.42
N THR A 140 -20.73 1.39 -5.18
CA THR A 140 -19.35 1.70 -4.77
C THR A 140 -19.15 1.47 -3.29
N TYR A 141 -18.10 0.75 -2.92
CA TYR A 141 -17.71 0.54 -1.53
C TYR A 141 -16.46 1.35 -1.15
N PRO A 142 -16.34 1.80 0.12
CA PRO A 142 -17.40 1.77 1.14
C PRO A 142 -18.59 2.66 0.76
N PRO A 143 -19.82 2.35 1.23
CA PRO A 143 -20.99 3.16 0.91
C PRO A 143 -20.78 4.60 1.37
N ARG A 144 -21.36 5.55 0.63
CA ARG A 144 -21.37 6.95 1.05
C ARG A 144 -22.09 7.03 2.39
N ARG A 145 -21.41 7.53 3.42
CA ARG A 145 -22.02 7.74 4.75
C ARG A 145 -23.14 8.75 4.62
N SER A 146 -24.29 8.45 5.21
CA SER A 146 -25.37 9.40 5.33
C SER A 146 -24.97 10.54 6.28
N VAL A 147 -25.52 11.73 6.09
CA VAL A 147 -25.43 12.82 7.08
C VAL A 147 -25.95 12.37 8.45
N LEU A 148 -26.93 11.46 8.47
CA LEU A 148 -27.42 10.82 9.69
C LEU A 148 -26.37 9.91 10.32
N ASP A 149 -25.62 9.15 9.52
CA ASP A 149 -24.51 8.31 10.02
C ASP A 149 -23.38 9.17 10.60
N ILE A 150 -23.06 10.28 9.93
CA ILE A 150 -22.06 11.23 10.41
C ILE A 150 -22.52 11.87 11.73
N LEU A 151 -23.79 12.27 11.83
CA LEU A 151 -24.36 12.88 13.03
C LEU A 151 -24.50 11.88 14.20
N MET A 152 -25.02 10.68 13.94
CA MET A 152 -25.18 9.63 14.96
C MET A 152 -23.84 9.10 15.47
N LYS A 153 -22.83 9.01 14.59
CA LYS A 153 -21.49 8.59 15.01
C LYS A 153 -20.79 9.70 15.79
N ARG A 154 -21.07 10.98 15.49
CA ARG A 154 -20.64 12.11 16.31
C ARG A 154 -21.22 12.01 17.73
N SER A 155 -22.51 11.68 17.88
CA SER A 155 -23.10 11.46 19.21
C SER A 155 -22.51 10.24 19.94
N GLN A 156 -22.26 9.12 19.25
CA GLN A 156 -21.68 7.94 19.92
C GLN A 156 -20.20 8.09 20.26
N GLU A 157 -19.38 8.67 19.38
CA GLU A 157 -17.96 8.89 19.66
C GLU A 157 -17.76 10.02 20.67
N ASP A 158 -18.54 11.10 20.63
CA ASP A 158 -18.43 12.19 21.62
C ASP A 158 -18.90 11.71 23.01
N ASP A 159 -20.02 10.96 23.13
CA ASP A 159 -20.48 10.43 24.43
C ASP A 159 -19.54 9.35 25.02
N LEU A 160 -18.96 8.49 24.17
CA LEU A 160 -18.01 7.46 24.60
C LEU A 160 -16.62 8.04 24.90
N MET A 161 -16.21 9.09 24.20
CA MET A 161 -14.94 9.75 24.44
C MET A 161 -15.03 10.70 25.64
N GLU A 162 -16.12 11.45 25.83
CA GLU A 162 -16.35 12.23 27.05
C GLU A 162 -16.46 11.35 28.30
N SER A 163 -17.18 10.22 28.24
CA SER A 163 -17.30 9.31 29.39
C SER A 163 -15.98 8.59 29.73
N ARG A 164 -15.11 8.33 28.74
CA ARG A 164 -13.76 7.78 28.95
C ARG A 164 -12.77 8.84 29.44
N ILE A 165 -12.82 10.05 28.89
CA ILE A 165 -11.97 11.17 29.33
C ILE A 165 -12.37 11.66 30.73
N ALA A 166 -13.66 11.77 31.03
CA ALA A 166 -14.15 12.14 32.36
C ALA A 166 -13.81 11.10 33.44
N ARG A 167 -13.72 9.80 33.07
CA ARG A 167 -13.24 8.74 33.97
C ARG A 167 -11.73 8.78 34.21
N VAL A 168 -10.93 9.22 33.22
CA VAL A 168 -9.46 9.22 33.31
C VAL A 168 -8.88 10.54 33.85
N LEU A 169 -9.51 11.68 33.54
CA LEU A 169 -8.97 13.02 33.81
C LEU A 169 -9.89 13.84 34.73
N GLY A 170 -10.28 13.28 35.87
CA GLY A 170 -11.14 13.92 36.87
C GLY A 170 -10.97 15.45 36.94
N ARG A 171 -12.03 16.18 36.58
CA ARG A 171 -12.21 17.64 36.77
C ARG A 171 -11.08 18.56 36.28
N VAL A 172 -10.36 18.27 35.20
CA VAL A 172 -9.45 19.27 34.60
C VAL A 172 -10.17 20.09 33.51
N PRO A 173 -10.21 21.43 33.59
CA PRO A 173 -10.98 22.26 32.67
C PRO A 173 -10.25 22.41 31.33
N VAL A 174 -10.57 21.51 30.39
CA VAL A 174 -10.04 21.46 29.02
C VAL A 174 -10.33 22.76 28.22
N HIS A 175 -11.29 23.57 28.69
CA HIS A 175 -11.68 24.82 28.03
C HIS A 175 -10.56 25.89 27.97
N ALA A 176 -9.53 25.79 28.81
CA ALA A 176 -8.37 26.69 28.78
C ALA A 176 -7.42 26.41 27.58
N TRP A 177 -7.47 25.22 27.00
CA TRP A 177 -6.55 24.80 25.92
C TRP A 177 -7.01 25.28 24.53
N MET A 178 -8.29 25.61 24.35
CA MET A 178 -8.86 25.86 23.02
C MET A 178 -8.91 27.34 22.61
N LYS A 179 -8.59 28.30 23.49
CA LYS A 179 -8.71 29.74 23.19
C LYS A 179 -7.38 30.50 23.06
N GLY A 180 -6.24 29.81 23.21
CA GLY A 180 -4.92 30.45 23.26
C GLY A 180 -4.73 31.25 24.55
N GLY A 181 -3.51 31.19 25.11
CA GLY A 181 -3.19 31.82 26.39
C GLY A 181 -1.98 31.19 27.06
N PHE A 182 -1.40 31.90 28.04
CA PHE A 182 -0.20 31.44 28.74
C PHE A 182 -0.53 30.27 29.68
N LEU A 183 0.07 29.11 29.42
CA LEU A 183 0.00 27.97 30.32
C LEU A 183 1.14 28.07 31.34
N ARG A 184 0.79 28.25 32.62
CA ARG A 184 1.76 28.37 33.71
C ARG A 184 1.92 27.01 34.40
N MET A 185 3.01 26.31 34.09
CA MET A 185 3.40 25.07 34.76
C MET A 185 4.82 25.21 35.29
N MET A 186 4.97 25.43 36.60
CA MET A 186 6.29 25.64 37.20
C MET A 186 7.29 24.53 36.82
N PRO A 187 8.57 24.87 36.56
CA PRO A 187 9.16 26.21 36.60
C PRO A 187 9.09 26.98 35.26
N TYR A 188 8.37 26.48 34.25
CA TYR A 188 8.37 27.04 32.90
C TYR A 188 7.01 27.67 32.53
N TRP A 189 7.02 28.51 31.50
CA TRP A 189 5.80 29.05 30.90
C TRP A 189 5.84 28.81 29.39
N VAL A 190 4.77 28.20 28.88
CA VAL A 190 4.62 27.89 27.45
C VAL A 190 3.53 28.79 26.89
N GLU A 191 3.89 29.60 25.90
CA GLU A 191 2.94 30.38 25.11
C GLU A 191 2.41 29.49 23.99
N VAL A 192 1.11 29.19 24.03
CA VAL A 192 0.44 28.45 22.96
C VAL A 192 -0.32 29.47 22.10
N ARG A 193 0.18 29.69 20.88
CA ARG A 193 -0.46 30.49 19.84
C ARG A 193 -1.36 29.64 18.96
#